data_AF-A0A8H8XKG7-F1
#
_entry.id   AF-A0A8H8XKG7-F1
#
_cell.length_a   1.000
_cell.length_b   1.000
_cell.length_c   1.000
_cell.angle_alpha   90.00
_cell.angle_beta   90.00
_cell.angle_gamma   90.00
#
_symmetry.space_group_name_H-M   'P 1'
#
loop_
_entity.id
_entity.type
_entity.pdbx_description
1 polymer ?
#
loop_
_entity_poly.entity_id
_entity_poly.type
_entity_poly.pdbx_seq_one_letter_code
_entity_poly.pdbx_strand_id
1 'polypeptide(L)'
;MSDERIIPLPIKRPANDIERARRAREEAEIERVIAARMAHHERWNNQQSAQVPQAQEALVRLLQAALHGTGDGQSEICRDFLLALWKGQEHPFNLSKLQRLEIEQWQDCMAVLQLHQFSLSPIHLAIQDGEQIWQRLKIAEPQG
;
A
#
# COMPACT_ATOMS: atom_id res chain seq x y z
N MET A 1 50.33 35.03 -60.90
CA MET A 1 49.13 35.67 -60.33
C MET A 1 48.51 34.68 -59.36
N SER A 2 48.15 35.18 -58.19
CA SER A 2 48.05 34.51 -56.90
C SER A 2 47.04 33.35 -56.87
N ASP A 3 47.52 32.19 -56.42
CA ASP A 3 46.70 31.03 -56.06
C ASP A 3 46.06 31.30 -54.68
N GLU A 4 44.79 31.71 -54.67
CA GLU A 4 43.98 31.87 -53.46
C GLU A 4 43.75 30.51 -52.82
N ARG A 5 44.68 30.12 -51.94
CA ARG A 5 44.48 28.99 -51.02
C ARG A 5 43.33 29.33 -50.07
N ILE A 6 42.14 28.87 -50.41
CA ILE A 6 40.98 28.84 -49.52
C ILE A 6 41.36 27.99 -48.30
N ILE A 7 41.59 28.64 -47.16
CA ILE A 7 41.78 27.96 -45.87
C ILE A 7 40.38 27.55 -45.39
N PRO A 8 40.07 26.25 -45.23
CA PRO A 8 38.80 25.86 -44.65
C PRO A 8 38.83 26.25 -43.17
N LEU A 9 37.92 27.14 -42.77
CA LEU A 9 37.67 27.42 -41.35
C LEU A 9 37.27 26.11 -40.66
N PRO A 10 37.77 25.82 -39.44
CA PRO A 10 37.38 24.63 -38.71
C PRO A 10 35.89 24.73 -38.34
N ILE A 11 35.04 24.08 -39.13
CA ILE A 11 33.65 23.88 -38.77
C ILE A 11 33.66 22.92 -37.58
N LYS A 12 33.49 23.44 -36.36
CA LYS A 12 33.11 22.63 -35.21
C LYS A 12 31.74 22.02 -35.52
N ARG A 13 31.72 20.82 -36.10
CA ARG A 13 30.45 20.12 -36.37
C ARG A 13 29.77 19.73 -35.06
N PRO A 14 28.42 19.74 -35.03
CA PRO A 14 27.56 19.86 -33.85
C PRO A 14 27.20 18.48 -33.26
N ALA A 15 28.19 17.62 -33.03
CA ALA A 15 27.94 16.28 -32.48
C ALA A 15 27.65 16.32 -30.96
N ASN A 16 28.33 17.19 -30.22
CA ASN A 16 28.16 17.32 -28.76
C ASN A 16 26.80 17.94 -28.38
N ASP A 17 26.33 18.93 -29.15
CA ASP A 17 25.11 19.67 -28.80
C ASP A 17 23.83 18.85 -29.06
N ILE A 18 23.81 18.08 -30.15
CA ILE A 18 22.68 17.18 -30.47
C ILE A 18 22.59 16.06 -29.43
N GLU A 19 23.71 15.42 -29.10
CA GLU A 19 23.75 14.38 -28.07
C GLU A 19 23.42 14.91 -26.67
N ARG A 20 23.91 16.11 -26.33
CA ARG A 20 23.59 16.79 -25.07
C ARG A 20 22.10 17.12 -24.98
N ALA A 21 21.50 17.63 -26.06
CA ALA A 21 20.06 17.89 -26.11
C ALA A 21 19.24 16.60 -26.00
N ARG A 22 19.73 15.49 -26.57
CA ARG A 22 19.08 14.18 -26.44
C ARG A 22 19.11 13.67 -25.00
N ARG A 23 20.30 13.69 -24.37
CA ARG A 23 20.46 13.30 -22.95
C ARG A 23 19.60 14.16 -22.03
N ALA A 24 19.59 15.48 -22.24
CA ALA A 24 18.75 16.38 -21.44
C ALA A 24 17.24 16.06 -21.56
N ARG A 25 16.77 15.62 -22.75
CA ARG A 25 15.37 15.17 -22.93
C ARG A 25 15.11 13.84 -22.23
N GLU A 26 16.03 12.89 -22.34
CA GLU A 26 15.95 11.59 -21.67
C GLU A 26 15.95 11.77 -20.14
N GLU A 27 16.83 12.62 -19.61
CA GLU A 27 16.90 12.98 -18.18
C GLU A 27 15.62 13.66 -17.71
N ALA A 28 15.11 14.64 -18.45
CA ALA A 28 13.86 15.32 -18.12
C ALA A 28 12.65 14.37 -18.13
N GLU A 29 12.62 13.38 -19.04
CA GLU A 29 11.56 12.38 -19.06
C GLU A 29 11.65 11.44 -17.85
N ILE A 30 12.86 11.01 -17.47
CA ILE A 30 13.07 10.22 -16.24
C ILE A 30 12.61 11.00 -15.02
N GLU A 31 13.01 12.27 -14.90
CA GLU A 31 12.62 13.14 -13.80
C GLU A 31 11.08 13.30 -13.73
N ARG A 32 10.43 13.48 -14.89
CA ARG A 32 8.97 13.58 -14.99
C ARG A 32 8.28 12.30 -14.51
N VAL A 33 8.77 11.13 -14.91
CA VAL A 33 8.19 9.83 -14.50
C VAL A 33 8.35 9.63 -12.99
N ILE A 34 9.52 9.95 -12.43
CA ILE A 34 9.77 9.87 -10.99
C ILE A 34 8.83 10.83 -10.24
N ALA A 35 8.74 12.09 -10.67
CA ALA A 35 7.85 13.09 -10.08
C ALA A 35 6.38 12.66 -10.13
N ALA A 36 5.92 12.07 -11.25
CA ALA A 36 4.56 11.57 -11.37
C ALA A 36 4.26 10.43 -10.39
N ARG A 37 5.22 9.50 -10.20
CA ARG A 37 5.09 8.41 -9.23
C ARG A 37 5.11 8.91 -7.78
N MET A 38 5.97 9.87 -7.46
CA MET A 38 6.01 10.52 -6.16
C MET A 38 4.70 11.25 -5.86
N ALA A 39 4.18 12.03 -6.81
CA ALA A 39 2.92 12.73 -6.65
C ALA A 39 1.72 11.77 -6.50
N HIS A 40 1.75 10.61 -7.17
CA HIS A 40 0.76 9.56 -6.94
C HIS A 40 0.84 9.01 -5.52
N HIS A 41 2.05 8.69 -5.04
CA HIS A 41 2.26 8.18 -3.69
C HIS A 41 1.85 9.19 -2.62
N GLU A 42 2.17 10.47 -2.81
CA GLU A 42 1.77 11.55 -1.91
C GLU A 42 0.25 11.73 -1.83
N ARG A 43 -0.45 11.70 -2.98
CA ARG A 43 -1.92 11.71 -3.00
C ARG A 43 -2.51 10.54 -2.23
N TRP A 44 -1.97 9.35 -2.42
CA TRP A 44 -2.40 8.16 -1.69
C TRP A 44 -2.15 8.31 -0.18
N ASN A 45 -0.96 8.74 0.24
CA ASN A 45 -0.64 8.98 1.65
C ASN A 45 -1.57 10.01 2.30
N ASN A 46 -1.85 11.11 1.62
CA ASN A 46 -2.74 12.15 2.12
C ASN A 46 -4.19 11.63 2.27
N GLN A 47 -4.66 10.84 1.30
CA GLN A 47 -5.98 10.21 1.37
C GLN A 47 -6.05 9.19 2.51
N GLN A 48 -5.03 8.34 2.68
CA GLN A 48 -5.01 7.32 3.73
C GLN A 48 -4.90 7.93 5.12
N SER A 49 -4.06 8.95 5.30
CA SER A 49 -3.91 9.65 6.58
C SER A 49 -5.25 10.21 7.10
N ALA A 50 -6.08 10.76 6.20
CA ALA A 50 -7.41 11.24 6.54
C ALA A 50 -8.38 10.12 6.97
N GLN A 51 -8.14 8.88 6.55
CA GLN A 51 -8.99 7.72 6.83
C GLN A 51 -8.56 6.93 8.08
N VAL A 52 -7.38 7.23 8.65
CA VAL A 52 -6.84 6.50 9.81
C VAL A 52 -7.83 6.41 10.98
N PRO A 53 -8.49 7.50 11.43
CA PRO A 53 -9.41 7.42 12.56
C PRO A 53 -10.58 6.45 12.31
N GLN A 54 -11.19 6.55 11.12
CA GLN A 54 -12.30 5.67 10.73
C GLN A 54 -11.85 4.20 10.63
N ALA A 55 -10.65 3.95 10.12
CA ALA A 55 -10.10 2.61 10.03
C ALA A 55 -9.75 2.01 11.41
N GLN A 56 -9.34 2.84 12.37
CA GLN A 56 -9.15 2.40 13.76
C GLN A 56 -10.49 2.03 14.42
N GLU A 57 -11.55 2.80 14.18
CA GLU A 57 -12.89 2.45 14.67
C GLU A 57 -13.40 1.14 14.04
N ALA A 58 -13.17 0.95 12.73
CA ALA A 58 -13.47 -0.30 12.04
C ALA A 58 -12.72 -1.50 12.66
N LEU A 59 -11.44 -1.31 13.01
CA LEU A 59 -10.66 -2.34 13.70
C LEU A 59 -11.28 -2.71 15.04
N VAL A 60 -11.72 -1.73 15.83
CA VAL A 60 -12.39 -1.99 17.11
C VAL A 60 -13.69 -2.77 16.91
N ARG A 61 -14.51 -2.42 15.92
CA ARG A 61 -15.76 -3.16 15.60
C ARG A 61 -15.47 -4.59 15.17
N LEU A 62 -14.48 -4.82 14.32
CA LEU A 62 -14.08 -6.18 13.92
C LEU A 62 -13.60 -7.01 15.11
N LEU A 63 -12.80 -6.41 16.01
CA LEU A 63 -12.34 -7.11 17.21
C LEU A 63 -13.50 -7.48 18.12
N GLN A 64 -14.48 -6.59 18.29
CA GLN A 64 -15.69 -6.90 19.04
C GLN A 64 -16.46 -8.05 18.39
N ALA A 65 -16.66 -8.03 17.07
CA ALA A 65 -17.34 -9.10 16.34
C ALA A 65 -16.59 -10.43 16.47
N ALA A 66 -15.27 -10.41 16.30
CA ALA A 66 -14.41 -11.61 16.35
C ALA A 66 -14.33 -12.23 17.75
N LEU A 67 -14.36 -11.42 18.82
CA LEU A 67 -14.24 -11.90 20.20
C LEU A 67 -15.56 -12.41 20.79
N HIS A 68 -16.68 -11.73 20.52
CA HIS A 68 -17.93 -12.04 21.23
C HIS A 68 -18.77 -13.11 20.56
N GLY A 69 -18.54 -13.38 19.26
CA GLY A 69 -19.30 -14.38 18.52
C GLY A 69 -20.74 -13.94 18.26
N THR A 70 -21.14 -13.94 16.99
CA THR A 70 -22.52 -13.64 16.56
C THR A 70 -23.34 -14.91 16.34
N GLY A 71 -22.70 -16.09 16.27
CA GLY A 71 -23.37 -17.38 16.03
C GLY A 71 -23.79 -17.64 14.58
N ASP A 72 -23.53 -16.71 13.67
CA ASP A 72 -23.89 -16.76 12.23
C ASP A 72 -22.68 -17.08 11.32
N GLY A 73 -21.51 -17.35 11.92
CA GLY A 73 -20.25 -17.62 11.21
C GLY A 73 -19.50 -16.38 10.72
N GLN A 74 -20.06 -15.16 10.84
CA GLN A 74 -19.37 -13.93 10.44
C GLN A 74 -18.21 -13.60 11.37
N SER A 75 -18.39 -13.77 12.68
CA SER A 75 -17.33 -13.60 13.68
C SER A 75 -16.08 -14.44 13.38
N GLU A 76 -16.27 -15.65 12.86
CA GLU A 76 -15.17 -16.55 12.51
C GLU A 76 -14.39 -16.02 11.31
N ILE A 77 -15.10 -15.52 10.29
CA ILE A 77 -14.48 -14.90 9.13
C ILE A 77 -13.69 -13.65 9.54
N CYS A 78 -14.26 -12.79 10.39
CA CYS A 78 -13.59 -11.60 10.92
C CYS A 78 -12.35 -11.98 11.74
N ARG A 79 -12.43 -13.02 12.57
CA ARG A 79 -11.31 -13.54 13.36
C ARG A 79 -10.19 -14.07 12.47
N ASP A 80 -10.50 -14.96 11.53
CA ASP A 80 -9.52 -15.54 10.60
C ASP A 80 -8.81 -14.44 9.80
N PHE A 81 -9.57 -13.44 9.35
CA PHE A 81 -9.03 -12.27 8.65
C PHE A 81 -8.02 -11.50 9.53
N LEU A 82 -8.37 -11.18 10.78
CA LEU A 82 -7.48 -10.46 11.70
C LEU A 82 -6.24 -11.27 12.07
N LEU A 83 -6.36 -12.59 12.25
CA LEU A 83 -5.22 -13.48 12.49
C LEU A 83 -4.29 -13.54 11.29
N ALA A 84 -4.84 -13.57 10.07
CA ALA A 84 -4.05 -13.56 8.85
C ALA A 84 -3.30 -12.25 8.63
N LEU A 85 -3.88 -11.10 9.00
CA LEU A 85 -3.16 -9.81 8.97
C LEU A 85 -2.00 -9.75 9.97
N TRP A 86 -2.11 -10.47 11.09
CA TRP A 86 -1.03 -10.51 12.07
C TRP A 86 0.08 -11.47 11.67
N LYS A 87 -0.28 -12.68 11.25
CA LYS A 87 0.65 -13.77 10.92
C LYS A 87 0.12 -14.66 9.81
N GLY A 88 0.02 -14.12 8.58
CA GLY A 88 -0.59 -14.81 7.45
C GLY A 88 0.05 -16.15 7.02
N GLN A 89 1.31 -16.40 7.39
CA GLN A 89 1.96 -17.70 7.16
C GLN A 89 1.47 -18.77 8.13
N GLU A 90 1.13 -18.39 9.37
CA GLU A 90 0.59 -19.30 10.40
C GLU A 90 -0.94 -19.43 10.27
N HIS A 91 -1.60 -18.37 9.79
CA HIS A 91 -3.05 -18.29 9.65
C HIS A 91 -3.43 -17.86 8.23
N PRO A 92 -3.43 -18.78 7.24
CA PRO A 92 -3.83 -18.45 5.88
C PRO A 92 -5.33 -18.13 5.81
N PHE A 93 -5.69 -17.07 5.07
CA PHE A 93 -7.07 -16.64 4.89
C PHE A 93 -7.58 -16.86 3.47
N ASN A 94 -8.74 -17.50 3.33
CA ASN A 94 -9.42 -17.65 2.04
C ASN A 94 -10.24 -16.37 1.74
N LEU A 95 -9.77 -15.58 0.77
CA LEU A 95 -10.42 -14.33 0.34
C LEU A 95 -11.89 -14.51 -0.08
N SER A 96 -12.29 -15.70 -0.55
CA SER A 96 -13.68 -15.98 -0.92
C SER A 96 -14.63 -15.90 0.29
N LYS A 97 -14.12 -16.08 1.52
CA LYS A 97 -14.91 -15.92 2.75
C LYS A 97 -15.43 -14.49 2.92
N LEU A 98 -14.74 -13.47 2.39
CA LEU A 98 -15.20 -12.08 2.47
C LEU A 98 -16.55 -11.86 1.79
N GLN A 99 -16.89 -12.64 0.77
CA GLN A 99 -18.16 -12.52 0.05
C GLN A 99 -19.38 -12.95 0.89
N ARG A 100 -19.15 -13.59 2.04
CA ARG A 100 -20.19 -14.07 2.96
C ARG A 100 -20.46 -13.09 4.10
N LEU A 101 -19.67 -12.03 4.22
CA LEU A 101 -19.87 -11.02 5.24
C LEU A 101 -21.03 -10.11 4.84
N GLU A 102 -21.78 -9.67 5.84
CA GLU A 102 -22.66 -8.52 5.70
C GLU A 102 -21.85 -7.27 5.33
N ILE A 103 -22.52 -6.30 4.71
CA ILE A 103 -21.87 -5.18 4.05
C ILE A 103 -21.01 -4.35 5.02
N GLU A 104 -21.45 -4.20 6.26
CA GLU A 104 -20.74 -3.46 7.30
C GLU A 104 -19.42 -4.14 7.69
N GLN A 105 -19.44 -5.45 7.96
CA GLN A 105 -18.23 -6.22 8.31
C GLN A 105 -17.27 -6.27 7.13
N TRP A 106 -17.78 -6.39 5.89
CA TRP A 106 -16.95 -6.35 4.69
C TRP A 106 -16.24 -4.99 4.57
N GLN A 107 -16.97 -3.88 4.75
CA GLN A 107 -16.40 -2.54 4.71
C GLN A 107 -15.34 -2.34 5.80
N ASP A 108 -15.60 -2.83 7.01
CA ASP A 108 -14.65 -2.76 8.10
C ASP A 108 -13.37 -3.57 7.79
N CYS A 109 -13.49 -4.75 7.19
CA CYS A 109 -12.33 -5.53 6.72
C CYS A 109 -11.50 -4.75 5.69
N MET A 110 -12.14 -4.05 4.75
CA MET A 110 -11.43 -3.27 3.74
C MET A 110 -10.72 -2.05 4.35
N ALA A 111 -11.36 -1.34 5.27
CA ALA A 111 -10.75 -0.21 5.98
C ALA A 111 -9.53 -0.65 6.81
N VAL A 112 -9.61 -1.80 7.49
CA VAL A 112 -8.50 -2.35 8.26
C VAL A 112 -7.35 -2.84 7.37
N LEU A 113 -7.66 -3.47 6.23
CA LEU A 113 -6.63 -3.87 5.26
C LEU A 113 -5.86 -2.65 4.73
N GLN A 114 -6.58 -1.56 4.43
CA GLN A 114 -5.99 -0.29 3.99
C GLN A 114 -5.09 0.31 5.10
N LEU A 115 -5.56 0.33 6.34
CA LEU A 115 -4.77 0.78 7.48
C LEU A 115 -3.50 -0.05 7.67
N HIS A 116 -3.59 -1.38 7.53
CA HIS A 116 -2.43 -2.26 7.64
C HIS A 116 -1.41 -2.00 6.52
N GLN A 117 -1.87 -1.78 5.29
CA GLN A 117 -1.01 -1.42 4.16
C GLN A 117 -0.33 -0.06 4.37
N PHE A 118 -1.02 0.90 5.02
CA PHE A 118 -0.51 2.25 5.26
C PHE A 118 0.46 2.35 6.44
N SER A 119 0.19 1.69 7.56
CA SER A 119 0.91 1.95 8.82
C SER A 119 2.35 1.41 8.84
N LEU A 120 2.71 0.51 7.91
CA LEU A 120 3.96 -0.25 7.87
C LEU A 120 4.30 -1.00 9.18
N SER A 121 3.38 -1.00 10.14
CA SER A 121 3.50 -1.57 11.47
C SER A 121 2.49 -2.69 11.62
N PRO A 122 2.78 -3.74 12.40
CA PRO A 122 1.82 -4.78 12.70
C PRO A 122 0.50 -4.20 13.23
N ILE A 123 -0.63 -4.64 12.68
CA ILE A 123 -1.94 -4.03 12.93
C ILE A 123 -2.35 -4.05 14.42
N HIS A 124 -1.93 -5.07 15.17
CA HIS A 124 -2.21 -5.18 16.60
C HIS A 124 -1.56 -4.04 17.42
N LEU A 125 -0.50 -3.40 16.93
CA LEU A 125 0.11 -2.24 17.61
C LEU A 125 -0.70 -0.95 17.46
N ALA A 126 -1.71 -0.94 16.58
CA ALA A 126 -2.59 0.21 16.42
C ALA A 126 -3.62 0.34 17.57
N ILE A 127 -3.67 -0.63 18.49
CA ILE A 127 -4.63 -0.69 19.59
C ILE A 127 -3.90 -1.06 20.89
N GLN A 128 -4.37 -0.47 21.99
CA GLN A 128 -3.88 -0.80 23.33
C GLN A 128 -4.11 -2.29 23.67
N ASP A 129 -3.11 -2.94 24.26
CA ASP A 129 -3.15 -4.36 24.62
C ASP A 129 -3.34 -5.32 23.43
N GLY A 130 -3.04 -4.89 22.20
CA GLY A 130 -3.29 -5.65 20.98
C GLY A 130 -2.65 -7.04 20.95
N GLU A 131 -1.44 -7.20 21.49
CA GLU A 131 -0.82 -8.54 21.59
C GLU A 131 -1.72 -9.50 22.39
N GLN A 132 -2.19 -9.10 23.57
CA GLN A 132 -3.07 -9.93 24.40
C GLN A 132 -4.41 -10.21 23.71
N ILE A 133 -4.95 -9.23 22.99
CA ILE A 133 -6.19 -9.38 22.23
C ILE A 133 -6.02 -10.44 21.13
N TRP A 134 -4.94 -10.40 20.36
CA TRP A 134 -4.68 -11.40 19.31
C TRP A 134 -4.40 -12.79 19.87
N GLN A 135 -3.76 -12.89 21.02
CA GLN A 135 -3.61 -14.17 21.73
C GLN A 135 -4.98 -14.76 22.11
N ARG A 136 -5.93 -13.94 22.56
CA ARG A 136 -7.31 -14.39 22.82
C ARG A 136 -8.05 -14.82 21.56
N LEU A 137 -7.84 -14.14 20.43
CA LEU A 137 -8.41 -14.54 19.15
C LEU A 137 -7.96 -15.95 18.75
N LYS A 138 -6.67 -16.29 18.94
CA LYS A 138 -6.16 -17.65 18.67
C LYS A 138 -6.83 -18.71 19.55
N ILE A 139 -7.06 -18.42 20.83
CA ILE A 139 -7.68 -19.37 21.76
C ILE A 139 -9.16 -19.60 21.38
N ALA A 140 -9.83 -18.57 20.85
CA ALA A 140 -11.22 -18.65 20.40
C ALA A 140 -11.40 -19.36 19.05
N GLU A 141 -10.31 -19.76 18.38
CA GLU A 141 -10.34 -20.57 17.18
C GLU A 141 -10.86 -21.98 17.54
N PRO A 142 -11.98 -22.45 16.96
CA PRO A 142 -12.39 -23.83 17.14
C PRO A 142 -11.29 -24.72 16.59
N GLN A 143 -10.70 -25.55 17.45
CA GLN A 143 -9.72 -26.55 17.02
C GLN A 143 -10.46 -27.50 16.08
N GLY A 144 -10.14 -27.41 14.79
CA GLY A 144 -10.65 -28.33 13.77
C GLY A 144 -10.26 -29.76 14.06
#